data_AF-A0AAD3YBN5-F1
#
_entry.id   AF-A0AAD3YBN5-F1
#
_cell.length_a   1.000
_cell.length_b   1.000
_cell.length_c   1.000
_cell.angle_alpha   90.00
_cell.angle_beta   90.00
_cell.angle_gamma   90.00
#
_symmetry.space_group_name_H-M   'P 1'
#
loop_
_entity.id
_entity.type
_entity.pdbx_description
1 polymer ?
#
loop_
_entity_poly.entity_id
_entity_poly.type
_entity_poly.pdbx_seq_one_letter_code
_entity_poly.pdbx_strand_id
1 'polypeptide(L)'
;MQLSCCPPCYLAYVAGSLGFAAEELTATRCMFHTKRAQALLLAGDAGTIAAYFQTRARIKDCPGPVATKTGMTWYRPISGSVDAVCCEACFEDHVKANAWATRFEPTHSDGARGCAFALPSIRDGYIKLAPDHWDGWRRLVARRTSVIPCTSSDVKASSRKWYTVTPAITSLVICEACYLDKVTASHFAAHFVPHKVTDRHSLYMCDFSSLYFLFPFAVADDTGAWGKFQTAASRVMDCAMAQMRYSGPEQFWGLGSGPDGRESAWDVCEKCYASLFEVYGFDRFLHPRPPSASQRTRRHCDMCPGAPRKSEMLARLQEAAYAGTFSHFSEWARRATASRHYGHGRLEYSPAEGRRGT
;
A
#
# COMPACT_ATOMS: atom_id res chain seq x y z
N MET A 1 -8.07 -15.78 -26.43
CA MET A 1 -6.65 -15.63 -26.02
C MET A 1 -6.63 -15.04 -24.62
N GLN A 2 -5.84 -15.52 -23.66
CA GLN A 2 -5.97 -15.08 -22.25
C GLN A 2 -5.15 -13.81 -21.92
N LEU A 3 -5.79 -12.64 -21.97
CA LEU A 3 -5.46 -11.41 -21.24
C LEU A 3 -5.56 -11.62 -19.71
N SER A 4 -5.12 -10.64 -18.92
CA SER A 4 -5.01 -10.79 -17.47
C SER A 4 -5.52 -9.55 -16.74
N CYS A 5 -6.61 -9.71 -15.99
CA CYS A 5 -7.33 -8.62 -15.32
C CYS A 5 -7.78 -9.06 -13.93
N CYS A 6 -7.62 -8.18 -12.93
CA CYS A 6 -8.21 -8.44 -11.62
C CYS A 6 -9.71 -8.11 -11.65
N PRO A 7 -10.53 -8.72 -10.75
CA PRO A 7 -11.96 -8.43 -10.71
C PRO A 7 -12.31 -6.93 -10.65
N PRO A 8 -11.60 -6.07 -9.89
CA PRO A 8 -11.85 -4.64 -9.91
C PRO A 8 -11.66 -3.98 -11.28
N CYS A 9 -10.58 -4.29 -12.00
CA CYS A 9 -10.31 -3.72 -13.31
C CYS A 9 -11.24 -4.29 -14.38
N TYR A 10 -11.73 -5.52 -14.22
CA TYR A 10 -12.72 -6.11 -15.11
C TYR A 10 -14.02 -5.32 -15.06
N LEU A 11 -14.53 -5.05 -13.87
CA LEU A 11 -15.75 -4.26 -13.69
C LEU A 11 -15.59 -2.83 -14.21
N ALA A 12 -14.44 -2.20 -13.93
CA ALA A 12 -14.21 -0.81 -14.30
C ALA A 12 -13.97 -0.59 -15.81
N TYR A 13 -13.30 -1.52 -16.49
CA TYR A 13 -12.78 -1.28 -17.85
C TYR A 13 -13.22 -2.30 -18.89
N VAL A 14 -13.53 -3.54 -18.50
CA VAL A 14 -13.81 -4.62 -19.46
C VAL A 14 -15.31 -4.80 -19.66
N ALA A 15 -16.09 -4.82 -18.57
CA ALA A 15 -17.52 -5.08 -18.60
C ALA A 15 -18.36 -4.00 -19.32
N GLY A 16 -17.79 -2.82 -19.57
CA GLY A 16 -18.54 -1.66 -20.10
C GLY A 16 -18.07 -1.06 -21.43
N SER A 17 -16.85 -1.33 -21.92
CA SER A 17 -16.26 -0.43 -22.94
C SER A 17 -15.23 -1.02 -23.92
N LEU A 18 -14.62 -2.18 -23.66
CA LEU A 18 -13.50 -2.67 -24.48
C LEU A 18 -13.76 -3.97 -25.26
N GLY A 19 -14.92 -4.60 -25.08
CA GLY A 19 -15.33 -5.77 -25.87
C GLY A 19 -14.50 -7.05 -25.66
N PHE A 20 -13.67 -7.13 -24.62
CA PHE A 20 -12.96 -8.39 -24.30
C PHE A 20 -13.93 -9.44 -23.76
N ALA A 21 -13.86 -10.67 -24.29
CA ALA A 21 -14.64 -11.78 -23.77
C ALA A 21 -14.09 -12.26 -22.41
N ALA A 22 -14.96 -12.65 -21.47
CA ALA A 22 -14.56 -13.08 -20.12
C ALA A 22 -13.59 -14.27 -20.12
N GLU A 23 -13.66 -15.15 -21.13
CA GLU A 23 -12.78 -16.31 -21.33
C GLU A 23 -11.33 -15.93 -21.67
N GLU A 24 -11.13 -14.67 -22.06
CA GLU A 24 -9.82 -14.09 -22.30
C GLU A 24 -9.16 -13.62 -21.01
N LEU A 25 -9.61 -13.94 -19.80
CA LEU A 25 -9.03 -13.36 -18.58
C LEU A 25 -8.55 -14.43 -17.60
N THR A 26 -7.23 -14.64 -17.49
CA THR A 26 -6.64 -15.44 -16.39
C THR A 26 -5.95 -14.55 -15.37
N ALA A 27 -6.18 -14.89 -14.09
CA ALA A 27 -5.90 -14.03 -12.95
C ALA A 27 -4.46 -14.12 -12.40
N THR A 28 -3.44 -14.28 -13.25
CA THR A 28 -2.06 -14.28 -12.72
C THR A 28 -1.51 -12.87 -12.55
N ARG A 29 -1.95 -11.87 -13.34
CA ARG A 29 -1.41 -10.50 -13.29
C ARG A 29 -2.34 -9.41 -13.85
N CYS A 30 -2.83 -8.48 -13.04
CA CYS A 30 -3.57 -7.32 -13.58
C CYS A 30 -2.61 -6.21 -14.05
N MET A 31 -2.73 -5.78 -15.32
CA MET A 31 -1.89 -4.72 -15.91
C MET A 31 -2.61 -3.37 -16.11
N PHE A 32 -3.90 -3.29 -15.80
CA PHE A 32 -4.71 -2.07 -15.99
C PHE A 32 -4.29 -0.89 -15.11
N HIS A 33 -3.52 -1.15 -14.04
CA HIS A 33 -3.00 -0.11 -13.15
C HIS A 33 -1.75 0.59 -13.69
N THR A 34 -1.15 0.11 -14.79
CA THR A 34 0.06 0.74 -15.34
C THR A 34 -0.29 2.04 -16.03
N LYS A 35 0.63 3.00 -16.02
CA LYS A 35 0.42 4.33 -16.61
C LYS A 35 0.19 4.27 -18.11
N ARG A 36 0.84 3.34 -18.81
CA ARG A 36 0.57 3.10 -20.23
C ARG A 36 -0.79 2.45 -20.47
N ALA A 37 -1.20 1.45 -19.67
CA ALA A 37 -2.54 0.89 -19.80
C ALA A 37 -3.61 1.99 -19.63
N GLN A 38 -3.48 2.81 -18.59
CA GLN A 38 -4.37 3.96 -18.36
C GLN A 38 -4.40 4.93 -19.54
N ALA A 39 -3.25 5.29 -20.11
CA ALA A 39 -3.17 6.17 -21.28
C ALA A 39 -3.83 5.55 -22.53
N LEU A 40 -3.61 4.25 -22.78
CA LEU A 40 -4.21 3.52 -23.90
C LEU A 40 -5.73 3.35 -23.75
N LEU A 41 -6.20 3.11 -22.52
CA LEU A 41 -7.63 3.06 -22.18
C LEU A 41 -8.32 4.39 -22.48
N LEU A 42 -7.69 5.51 -22.10
CA LEU A 42 -8.21 6.84 -22.39
C LEU A 42 -8.22 7.16 -23.89
N ALA A 43 -7.26 6.63 -24.65
CA ALA A 43 -7.23 6.76 -26.10
C ALA A 43 -8.31 5.94 -26.82
N GLY A 44 -8.88 4.92 -26.15
CA GLY A 44 -10.03 4.15 -26.64
C GLY A 44 -9.74 3.12 -27.74
N ASP A 45 -8.47 2.77 -27.99
CA ASP A 45 -8.10 1.77 -29.01
C ASP A 45 -7.87 0.38 -28.40
N ALA A 46 -8.85 -0.51 -28.58
CA ALA A 46 -8.82 -1.90 -28.14
C ALA A 46 -7.69 -2.72 -28.77
N GLY A 47 -7.30 -2.42 -30.02
CA GLY A 47 -6.22 -3.11 -30.71
C GLY A 47 -4.86 -2.81 -30.06
N THR A 48 -4.58 -1.52 -29.82
CA THR A 48 -3.33 -1.09 -29.20
C THR A 48 -3.19 -1.57 -27.76
N ILE A 49 -4.27 -1.56 -26.96
CA ILE A 49 -4.21 -2.08 -25.58
C ILE A 49 -4.00 -3.60 -25.55
N ALA A 50 -4.65 -4.36 -26.44
CA ALA A 50 -4.43 -5.80 -26.56
C ALA A 50 -2.98 -6.11 -26.96
N ALA A 51 -2.42 -5.38 -27.93
CA ALA A 51 -1.02 -5.51 -28.33
C ALA A 51 -0.06 -5.22 -27.16
N TYR A 52 -0.32 -4.16 -26.39
CA TYR A 52 0.46 -3.86 -25.19
C TYR A 52 0.44 -5.02 -24.18
N PHE A 53 -0.74 -5.57 -23.87
CA PHE A 53 -0.86 -6.70 -22.94
C PHE A 53 -0.14 -7.96 -23.46
N GLN A 54 -0.22 -8.25 -24.76
CA GLN A 54 0.52 -9.35 -25.39
C GLN A 54 2.04 -9.18 -25.26
N THR A 55 2.55 -7.97 -25.53
CA THR A 55 3.98 -7.67 -25.36
C THR A 55 4.39 -7.86 -23.90
N ARG A 56 3.61 -7.32 -22.96
CA ARG A 56 3.94 -7.40 -21.53
C ARG A 56 3.88 -8.80 -20.96
N ALA A 57 3.01 -9.67 -21.44
CA ALA A 57 2.95 -11.07 -21.00
C ALA A 57 4.28 -11.82 -21.20
N ARG A 58 5.14 -11.36 -22.13
CA ARG A 58 6.44 -11.97 -22.45
C ARG A 58 7.61 -11.35 -21.67
N ILE A 59 7.39 -10.25 -20.95
CA ILE A 59 8.42 -9.49 -20.25
C ILE A 59 8.34 -9.80 -18.75
N LYS A 60 9.48 -10.21 -18.17
CA LYS A 60 9.61 -10.49 -16.74
C LYS A 60 9.22 -9.27 -15.89
N ASP A 61 8.85 -9.50 -14.64
CA ASP A 61 8.47 -8.43 -13.74
C ASP A 61 9.65 -7.53 -13.38
N CYS A 62 9.32 -6.28 -13.04
CA CYS A 62 10.31 -5.37 -12.50
C CYS A 62 10.92 -5.98 -11.22
N PRO A 63 12.25 -6.10 -11.11
CA PRO A 63 12.90 -6.64 -9.91
C PRO A 63 12.82 -5.69 -8.70
N GLY A 64 12.20 -4.52 -8.87
CA GLY A 64 12.13 -3.49 -7.84
C GLY A 64 13.38 -2.61 -7.82
N PRO A 65 13.52 -1.77 -6.78
CA PRO A 65 14.60 -0.81 -6.66
C PRO A 65 15.92 -1.42 -6.15
N VAL A 66 15.91 -2.69 -5.74
CA VAL A 66 17.08 -3.38 -5.18
C VAL A 66 17.89 -4.05 -6.29
N ALA A 67 19.22 -3.93 -6.22
CA ALA A 67 20.12 -4.46 -7.24
C ALA A 67 20.00 -5.98 -7.38
N THR A 68 19.54 -6.45 -8.54
CA THR A 68 19.35 -7.88 -8.84
C THR A 68 19.84 -8.22 -10.25
N LYS A 69 20.36 -9.44 -10.45
CA LYS A 69 20.68 -9.96 -11.80
C LYS A 69 19.42 -10.60 -12.40
N THR A 70 18.91 -10.07 -13.51
CA THR A 70 17.63 -10.51 -14.09
C THR A 70 17.72 -11.00 -15.54
N GLY A 71 18.83 -10.72 -16.23
CA GLY A 71 18.99 -10.98 -17.67
C GLY A 71 18.00 -10.20 -18.54
N MET A 72 17.41 -9.12 -18.01
CA MET A 72 16.48 -8.26 -18.73
C MET A 72 17.20 -7.13 -19.46
N THR A 73 16.57 -6.58 -20.49
CA THR A 73 17.03 -5.34 -21.12
C THR A 73 16.86 -4.17 -20.13
N TRP A 74 17.86 -3.29 -20.08
CA TRP A 74 17.81 -2.06 -19.30
C TRP A 74 17.82 -0.87 -20.23
N TYR A 75 17.18 0.21 -19.79
CA TYR A 75 17.08 1.47 -20.51
C TYR A 75 17.64 2.59 -19.66
N ARG A 76 18.36 3.53 -20.29
CA ARG A 76 18.86 4.75 -19.63
C ARG A 76 18.51 5.98 -20.44
N PRO A 77 18.42 7.16 -19.82
CA PRO A 77 18.35 8.42 -20.56
C PRO A 77 19.57 8.60 -21.48
N ILE A 78 19.35 9.07 -22.71
CA ILE A 78 20.40 9.22 -23.75
C ILE A 78 21.49 10.22 -23.33
N SER A 79 21.14 11.29 -22.60
CA SER A 79 22.06 12.41 -22.31
C SER A 79 22.08 12.83 -20.83
N GLY A 80 21.90 11.88 -19.91
CA GLY A 80 21.77 12.16 -18.48
C GLY A 80 22.96 11.74 -17.63
N SER A 81 23.50 12.66 -16.81
CA SER A 81 24.40 12.40 -15.68
C SER A 81 23.75 11.64 -14.50
N VAL A 82 22.59 11.01 -14.74
CA VAL A 82 21.79 10.40 -13.70
C VAL A 82 21.72 8.91 -14.01
N ASP A 83 22.31 8.09 -13.14
CA ASP A 83 22.37 6.62 -13.25
C ASP A 83 20.99 5.93 -13.07
N ALA A 84 19.91 6.63 -13.37
CA ALA A 84 18.57 6.09 -13.29
C ALA A 84 18.28 5.20 -14.48
N VAL A 85 18.50 3.91 -14.26
CA VAL A 85 18.14 2.86 -15.19
C VAL A 85 16.71 2.40 -14.96
N CYS A 86 16.03 2.09 -16.05
CA CYS A 86 14.70 1.51 -16.08
C CYS A 86 14.83 0.07 -16.60
N CYS A 87 14.19 -0.91 -15.95
CA CYS A 87 14.09 -2.24 -16.52
C CYS A 87 13.09 -2.25 -17.69
N GLU A 88 13.17 -3.25 -18.56
CA GLU A 88 12.26 -3.45 -19.70
C GLU A 88 10.77 -3.39 -19.31
N ALA A 89 10.39 -4.00 -18.18
CA ALA A 89 9.01 -3.96 -17.69
C ALA A 89 8.52 -2.53 -17.42
N CYS A 90 9.28 -1.77 -16.62
CA CYS A 90 8.92 -0.38 -16.34
C CYS A 90 9.05 0.53 -17.57
N PHE A 91 9.92 0.18 -18.52
CA PHE A 91 10.03 0.92 -19.77
C PHE A 91 8.74 0.78 -20.59
N GLU A 92 8.25 -0.44 -20.75
CA GLU A 92 6.98 -0.69 -21.41
C GLU A 92 5.76 -0.16 -20.63
N ASP A 93 5.77 -0.23 -19.30
CA ASP A 93 4.61 0.14 -18.45
C ASP A 93 4.48 1.63 -18.14
N HIS A 94 5.59 2.35 -18.10
CA HIS A 94 5.65 3.71 -17.57
C HIS A 94 6.37 4.67 -18.52
N VAL A 95 7.53 4.29 -19.05
CA VAL A 95 8.31 5.19 -19.93
C VAL A 95 7.57 5.41 -21.25
N LYS A 96 7.08 4.35 -21.89
CA LYS A 96 6.26 4.43 -23.12
C LYS A 96 4.86 5.02 -22.92
N ALA A 97 4.52 5.50 -21.73
CA ALA A 97 3.23 6.16 -21.50
C ALA A 97 3.17 7.59 -22.07
N ASN A 98 4.31 8.19 -22.45
CA ASN A 98 4.36 9.53 -23.05
C ASN A 98 5.52 9.70 -24.05
N ALA A 99 5.60 10.89 -24.65
CA ALA A 99 6.56 11.21 -25.72
C ALA A 99 8.03 11.22 -25.27
N TRP A 100 8.34 11.28 -23.97
CA TRP A 100 9.72 11.21 -23.49
C TRP A 100 10.35 9.83 -23.65
N ALA A 101 9.61 8.80 -24.05
CA ALA A 101 10.17 7.47 -24.31
C ALA A 101 11.32 7.49 -25.33
N THR A 102 11.28 8.42 -26.29
CA THR A 102 12.34 8.64 -27.29
C THR A 102 13.65 9.18 -26.70
N ARG A 103 13.65 9.62 -25.44
CA ARG A 103 14.83 10.11 -24.70
C ARG A 103 15.58 8.99 -23.98
N PHE A 104 15.16 7.74 -24.16
CA PHE A 104 15.78 6.58 -23.56
C PHE A 104 16.37 5.67 -24.63
N GLU A 105 17.48 5.04 -24.29
CA GLU A 105 18.14 4.04 -25.12
C GLU A 105 18.42 2.76 -24.33
N PRO A 106 18.46 1.60 -25.00
CA PRO A 106 18.93 0.36 -24.39
C PRO A 106 20.35 0.53 -23.86
N THR A 107 20.64 -0.11 -22.73
CA THR A 107 21.97 -0.15 -22.13
C THR A 107 22.28 -1.55 -21.64
N HIS A 108 23.52 -1.97 -21.84
CA HIS A 108 24.02 -3.24 -21.31
C HIS A 108 24.29 -3.11 -19.80
N SER A 109 24.01 -4.20 -19.10
CA SER A 109 24.21 -4.32 -17.66
C SER A 109 24.70 -5.72 -17.34
N ASP A 110 26.02 -5.86 -17.21
CA ASP A 110 26.64 -7.14 -16.83
C ASP A 110 26.55 -7.40 -15.31
N GLY A 111 26.08 -6.39 -14.55
CA GLY A 111 25.95 -6.41 -13.09
C GLY A 111 24.51 -6.44 -12.58
N ALA A 112 24.38 -6.62 -11.27
CA ALA A 112 23.12 -6.45 -10.57
C ALA A 112 22.70 -4.97 -10.59
N ARG A 113 21.44 -4.70 -10.98
CA ARG A 113 20.89 -3.32 -11.02
C ARG A 113 19.49 -3.25 -10.42
N GLY A 114 19.19 -2.12 -9.81
CA GLY A 114 17.87 -1.78 -9.29
C GLY A 114 17.15 -0.86 -10.26
N CYS A 115 15.83 -1.00 -10.37
CA CYS A 115 15.03 -0.16 -11.27
C CYS A 115 14.65 1.16 -10.58
N ALA A 116 15.10 2.29 -11.13
CA ALA A 116 14.74 3.61 -10.61
C ALA A 116 13.22 3.88 -10.71
N PHE A 117 12.57 3.40 -11.77
CA PHE A 117 11.11 3.51 -11.96
C PHE A 117 10.30 2.62 -11.01
N ALA A 118 10.93 1.75 -10.23
CA ALA A 118 10.26 1.07 -9.13
C ALA A 118 10.02 2.02 -7.93
N LEU A 119 10.71 3.17 -7.88
CA LEU A 119 10.46 4.22 -6.89
C LEU A 119 9.26 5.07 -7.34
N PRO A 120 8.18 5.15 -6.54
CA PRO A 120 6.97 5.86 -6.93
C PRO A 120 7.20 7.34 -7.29
N SER A 121 8.07 8.06 -6.56
CA SER A 121 8.38 9.46 -6.87
C SER A 121 8.93 9.64 -8.28
N ILE A 122 9.86 8.78 -8.70
CA ILE A 122 10.47 8.81 -10.03
C ILE A 122 9.42 8.48 -11.10
N ARG A 123 8.64 7.42 -10.89
CA ARG A 123 7.60 6.99 -11.84
C ARG A 123 6.48 8.02 -11.97
N ASP A 124 5.94 8.49 -10.86
CA ASP A 124 4.77 9.37 -10.87
C ASP A 124 5.18 10.79 -11.27
N GLY A 125 6.38 11.23 -10.87
CA GLY A 125 6.98 12.45 -11.38
C GLY A 125 7.24 12.41 -12.88
N TYR A 126 7.61 11.26 -13.46
CA TYR A 126 7.79 11.11 -14.90
C TYR A 126 6.51 11.41 -15.68
N ILE A 127 5.36 10.96 -15.17
CA ILE A 127 4.06 11.22 -15.78
C ILE A 127 3.62 12.66 -15.55
N LYS A 128 3.75 13.17 -14.33
CA LYS A 128 3.24 14.50 -13.95
C LYS A 128 4.01 15.67 -14.56
N LEU A 129 5.31 15.49 -14.79
CA LEU A 129 6.17 16.55 -15.32
C LEU A 129 6.24 16.53 -16.85
N ALA A 130 5.74 15.48 -17.50
CA ALA A 130 5.66 15.41 -18.95
C ALA A 130 4.53 16.31 -19.49
N PRO A 131 4.68 16.89 -20.69
CA PRO A 131 5.84 16.78 -21.59
C PRO A 131 6.93 17.85 -21.38
N ASP A 132 6.68 18.86 -20.53
CA ASP A 132 7.44 20.12 -20.58
C ASP A 132 8.61 20.21 -19.59
N HIS A 133 8.60 19.40 -18.53
CA HIS A 133 9.52 19.56 -17.40
C HIS A 133 10.55 18.43 -17.25
N TRP A 134 11.23 18.07 -18.36
CA TRP A 134 12.22 16.99 -18.41
C TRP A 134 13.35 17.17 -17.37
N ASP A 135 13.93 18.37 -17.29
CA ASP A 135 14.99 18.64 -16.31
C ASP A 135 14.46 18.67 -14.87
N GLY A 136 13.19 19.03 -14.68
CA GLY A 136 12.51 18.89 -13.39
C GLY A 136 12.49 17.43 -12.93
N TRP A 137 12.13 16.52 -13.84
CA TRP A 137 12.14 15.08 -13.57
C TRP A 137 13.56 14.57 -13.29
N ARG A 138 14.56 14.98 -14.07
CA ARG A 138 15.97 14.60 -13.81
C ARG A 138 16.46 15.04 -12.44
N ARG A 139 16.11 16.25 -11.99
CA ARG A 139 16.42 16.73 -10.63
C ARG A 139 15.72 15.91 -9.55
N LEU A 140 14.46 15.53 -9.77
CA LEU A 140 13.72 14.65 -8.85
C LEU A 140 14.40 13.29 -8.71
N VAL A 141 14.82 12.70 -9.83
CA VAL A 141 15.55 11.44 -9.86
C VAL A 141 16.86 11.55 -9.06
N ALA A 142 17.70 12.53 -9.38
CA ALA A 142 18.99 12.72 -8.69
C ALA A 142 18.80 12.92 -7.18
N ARG A 143 17.80 13.71 -6.78
CA ARG A 143 17.45 13.90 -5.36
C ARG A 143 16.98 12.61 -4.72
N ARG A 144 16.08 11.86 -5.38
CA ARG A 144 15.53 10.64 -4.77
C ARG A 144 16.57 9.56 -4.61
N THR A 145 17.47 9.39 -5.58
CA THR A 145 18.55 8.38 -5.52
C THR A 145 19.59 8.69 -4.46
N SER A 146 19.76 9.96 -4.06
CA SER A 146 20.65 10.34 -2.94
C SER A 146 20.02 10.18 -1.56
N VAL A 147 18.72 9.86 -1.47
CA VAL A 147 18.01 9.72 -0.18
C VAL A 147 17.99 8.27 0.27
N ILE A 148 18.40 8.05 1.53
CA ILE A 148 18.40 6.74 2.19
C ILE A 148 16.98 6.15 2.17
N PRO A 149 16.79 4.90 1.70
CA PRO A 149 15.49 4.25 1.71
C PRO A 149 14.84 4.17 3.10
N CYS A 150 13.51 4.13 3.13
CA CYS A 150 12.76 3.82 4.35
C CYS A 150 12.97 2.35 4.72
N THR A 151 13.44 2.08 5.94
CA THR A 151 13.67 0.71 6.44
C THR A 151 12.46 0.13 7.17
N SER A 152 11.42 0.93 7.41
CA SER A 152 10.22 0.52 8.17
C SER A 152 10.57 0.02 9.58
N SER A 153 11.63 0.57 10.16
CA SER A 153 12.17 0.23 11.47
C SER A 153 12.62 1.49 12.19
N ASP A 154 12.88 1.38 13.48
CA ASP A 154 13.49 2.46 14.27
C ASP A 154 14.87 2.81 13.73
N VAL A 155 15.12 4.12 13.59
CA VAL A 155 16.39 4.68 13.17
C VAL A 155 16.67 5.96 13.96
N LYS A 156 17.96 6.33 14.09
CA LYS A 156 18.32 7.59 14.74
C LYS A 156 17.65 8.76 14.02
N ALA A 157 17.00 9.66 14.77
CA ALA A 157 16.33 10.83 14.22
C ALA A 157 17.29 11.71 13.41
N SER A 158 18.57 11.75 13.78
CA SER A 158 19.63 12.46 13.05
C SER A 158 20.07 11.81 11.72
N SER A 159 19.66 10.57 11.43
CA SER A 159 20.13 9.84 10.24
C SER A 159 19.55 10.34 8.91
N ARG A 160 18.47 11.12 8.95
CA ARG A 160 17.72 11.56 7.76
C ARG A 160 16.86 12.77 8.09
N LYS A 161 16.33 13.41 7.05
CA LYS A 161 15.31 14.46 7.20
C LYS A 161 13.94 13.84 7.47
N TRP A 162 13.16 14.54 8.27
CA TRP A 162 11.81 14.16 8.66
C TRP A 162 10.83 15.26 8.31
N TYR A 163 9.59 14.86 8.08
CA TYR A 163 8.46 15.73 7.79
C TYR A 163 7.33 15.38 8.74
N THR A 164 6.48 16.36 9.01
CA THR A 164 5.21 16.21 9.70
C THR A 164 4.15 16.98 8.93
N VAL A 165 2.94 17.12 9.48
CA VAL A 165 1.81 17.77 8.82
C VAL A 165 1.41 19.07 9.51
N THR A 166 0.65 19.91 8.81
CA THR A 166 0.04 21.13 9.34
C THR A 166 -1.48 21.06 9.20
N PRO A 167 -2.26 21.20 10.30
CA PRO A 167 -1.82 21.28 11.70
C PRO A 167 -1.07 20.03 12.18
N ALA A 168 -0.14 20.21 13.14
CA ALA A 168 0.73 19.14 13.62
C ALA A 168 -0.04 18.04 14.36
N ILE A 169 0.31 16.79 14.08
CA ILE A 169 -0.14 15.62 14.83
C ILE A 169 1.02 15.16 15.71
N THR A 170 0.78 15.05 17.02
CA THR A 170 1.82 14.71 17.99
C THR A 170 2.48 13.39 17.63
N SER A 171 3.81 13.39 17.62
CA SER A 171 4.67 12.24 17.32
C SER A 171 4.59 11.69 15.89
N LEU A 172 3.78 12.27 14.99
CA LEU A 172 3.74 11.87 13.59
C LEU A 172 5.00 12.35 12.86
N VAL A 173 5.78 11.40 12.34
CA VAL A 173 7.01 11.66 11.60
C VAL A 173 7.12 10.80 10.33
N ILE A 174 7.49 11.45 9.23
CA ILE A 174 7.60 10.84 7.92
C ILE A 174 9.01 11.08 7.39
N CYS A 175 9.74 10.01 7.08
CA CYS A 175 11.09 10.17 6.55
C CYS A 175 11.08 10.76 5.13
N GLU A 176 12.18 11.42 4.74
CA GLU A 176 12.31 12.05 3.42
C GLU A 176 12.03 11.10 2.25
N ALA A 177 12.40 9.81 2.34
CA ALA A 177 12.09 8.84 1.30
C ALA A 177 10.57 8.66 1.10
N CYS A 178 9.81 8.47 2.17
CA CYS A 178 8.35 8.33 2.10
C CYS A 178 7.68 9.65 1.70
N TYR A 179 8.21 10.80 2.16
CA TYR A 179 7.73 12.10 1.69
C TYR A 179 7.88 12.23 0.17
N LEU A 180 9.07 11.94 -0.37
CA LEU A 180 9.29 11.95 -1.81
C LEU A 180 8.35 10.97 -2.52
N ASP A 181 8.31 9.71 -2.08
CA ASP A 181 7.60 8.64 -2.79
C ASP A 181 6.08 8.68 -2.67
N LYS A 182 5.53 9.28 -1.61
CA LYS A 182 4.09 9.24 -1.33
C LYS A 182 3.45 10.63 -1.36
N VAL A 183 4.17 11.65 -0.91
CA VAL A 183 3.59 12.97 -0.66
C VAL A 183 3.81 13.95 -1.80
N THR A 184 5.01 14.01 -2.39
CA THR A 184 5.34 15.09 -3.34
C THR A 184 4.46 15.15 -4.58
N ALA A 185 3.90 14.01 -4.97
CA ALA A 185 2.97 13.93 -6.08
C ALA A 185 1.50 14.17 -5.64
N SER A 186 1.16 14.07 -4.36
CA SER A 186 -0.22 14.23 -3.87
C SER A 186 -0.70 15.69 -3.95
N HIS A 187 -2.02 15.88 -3.94
CA HIS A 187 -2.66 17.21 -3.84
C HIS A 187 -2.37 17.89 -2.50
N PHE A 188 -1.89 17.13 -1.50
CA PHE A 188 -1.65 17.62 -0.14
C PHE A 188 -0.19 17.87 0.18
N ALA A 189 0.71 17.87 -0.80
CA ALA A 189 2.13 18.13 -0.56
C ALA A 189 2.38 19.41 0.29
N ALA A 190 1.55 20.45 0.10
CA ALA A 190 1.61 21.71 0.84
C ALA A 190 1.27 21.58 2.33
N HIS A 191 0.57 20.53 2.77
CA HIS A 191 0.28 20.28 4.18
C HIS A 191 1.47 19.71 4.94
N PHE A 192 2.52 19.24 4.24
CA PHE A 192 3.67 18.63 4.88
C PHE A 192 4.79 19.65 5.06
N VAL A 193 5.33 19.70 6.26
CA VAL A 193 6.38 20.63 6.65
C VAL A 193 7.57 19.88 7.25
N PRO A 194 8.80 20.42 7.14
CA PRO A 194 9.96 19.82 7.80
C PRO A 194 9.74 19.67 9.31
N HIS A 195 9.99 18.47 9.83
CA HIS A 195 9.95 18.20 11.27
C HIS A 195 11.30 18.49 11.90
N LYS A 196 11.32 19.33 12.94
CA LYS A 196 12.54 19.70 13.65
C LYS A 196 12.90 18.62 14.67
N VAL A 197 14.00 17.92 14.43
CA VAL A 197 14.58 16.96 15.40
C VAL A 197 15.15 17.74 16.60
N THR A 198 14.56 17.54 17.77
CA THR A 198 14.99 18.17 19.04
C THR A 198 16.06 17.36 19.75
N ASP A 199 15.90 16.02 19.81
CA ASP A 199 16.90 15.09 20.31
C ASP A 199 17.45 14.23 19.17
N ARG A 200 18.75 14.38 18.89
CA ARG A 200 19.44 13.67 17.81
C ARG A 200 19.65 12.18 18.09
N HIS A 201 19.58 11.77 19.35
CA HIS A 201 19.75 10.39 19.80
C HIS A 201 18.44 9.61 19.86
N SER A 202 17.30 10.31 19.83
CA SER A 202 15.98 9.70 19.75
C SER A 202 15.86 8.77 18.53
N LEU A 203 15.06 7.71 18.71
CA LEU A 203 14.74 6.76 17.65
C LEU A 203 13.37 7.10 17.07
N TYR A 204 13.30 7.22 15.75
CA TYR A 204 12.07 7.43 15.01
C TYR A 204 11.83 6.25 14.07
N MET A 205 10.57 5.83 13.98
CA MET A 205 10.05 4.97 12.91
C MET A 205 9.19 5.82 11.98
N CYS A 206 9.33 5.64 10.67
CA CYS A 206 8.51 6.37 9.69
C CYS A 206 7.06 5.90 9.75
N ASP A 207 6.10 6.78 10.06
CA ASP A 207 4.68 6.41 10.15
C ASP A 207 4.11 5.99 8.79
N PHE A 208 4.61 6.56 7.70
CA PHE A 208 4.26 6.16 6.33
C PHE A 208 4.84 4.81 5.90
N SER A 209 5.56 4.09 6.79
CA SER A 209 5.83 2.67 6.59
C SER A 209 4.63 1.78 6.97
N SER A 210 3.65 2.34 7.67
CA SER A 210 2.46 1.62 8.12
C SER A 210 1.25 1.86 7.22
N LEU A 211 0.52 0.79 6.91
CA LEU A 211 -0.72 0.87 6.14
C LEU A 211 -1.79 1.73 6.82
N TYR A 212 -1.75 1.86 8.16
CA TYR A 212 -2.70 2.67 8.92
C TYR A 212 -2.56 4.18 8.69
N PHE A 213 -1.45 4.63 8.09
CA PHE A 213 -1.31 6.02 7.63
C PHE A 213 -1.39 6.11 6.11
N LEU A 214 -0.81 5.14 5.39
CA LEU A 214 -0.82 5.15 3.92
C LEU A 214 -2.22 5.00 3.33
N PHE A 215 -3.09 4.17 3.89
CA PHE A 215 -4.46 3.99 3.37
C PHE A 215 -5.32 5.24 3.57
N PRO A 216 -5.43 5.83 4.78
CA PRO A 216 -6.14 7.09 4.94
C PRO A 216 -5.60 8.20 4.05
N PHE A 217 -4.27 8.25 3.87
CA PHE A 217 -3.65 9.24 3.01
C PHE A 217 -4.03 9.05 1.54
N ALA A 218 -3.96 7.83 1.02
CA ALA A 218 -4.36 7.52 -0.35
C ALA A 218 -5.84 7.84 -0.61
N VAL A 219 -6.72 7.42 0.30
CA VAL A 219 -8.17 7.71 0.19
C VAL A 219 -8.44 9.21 0.26
N ALA A 220 -7.76 9.92 1.15
CA ALA A 220 -7.88 11.38 1.24
C ALA A 220 -7.43 12.04 -0.06
N ASP A 221 -6.29 11.62 -0.64
CA ASP A 221 -5.74 12.20 -1.87
C ASP A 221 -6.67 11.95 -3.07
N ASP A 222 -7.22 10.74 -3.18
CA ASP A 222 -8.18 10.36 -4.22
C ASP A 222 -9.51 11.12 -4.10
N THR A 223 -9.96 11.43 -2.87
CA THR A 223 -11.25 12.10 -2.62
C THR A 223 -11.14 13.61 -2.38
N GLY A 224 -9.92 14.17 -2.40
CA GLY A 224 -9.68 15.57 -2.03
C GLY A 224 -10.00 15.91 -0.57
N ALA A 225 -10.19 14.91 0.30
CA ALA A 225 -10.67 15.08 1.67
C ALA A 225 -9.53 14.99 2.71
N TRP A 226 -8.67 16.00 2.79
CA TRP A 226 -7.54 16.06 3.74
C TRP A 226 -7.94 15.74 5.19
N GLY A 227 -9.11 16.23 5.62
CA GLY A 227 -9.63 15.99 6.96
C GLY A 227 -9.78 14.51 7.32
N LYS A 228 -10.06 13.63 6.34
CA LYS A 228 -10.11 12.17 6.58
C LYS A 228 -8.75 11.63 7.02
N PHE A 229 -7.68 12.03 6.35
CA PHE A 229 -6.33 11.62 6.73
C PHE A 229 -5.97 12.20 8.11
N GLN A 230 -6.24 13.48 8.35
CA GLN A 230 -5.88 14.13 9.61
C GLN A 230 -6.59 13.49 10.82
N THR A 231 -7.89 13.24 10.71
CA THR A 231 -8.67 12.56 11.77
C THR A 231 -8.16 11.14 12.00
N ALA A 232 -8.00 10.34 10.93
CA ALA A 232 -7.53 8.96 11.06
C ALA A 232 -6.12 8.90 11.67
N ALA A 233 -5.18 9.72 11.17
CA ALA A 233 -3.81 9.74 11.66
C ALA A 233 -3.73 10.11 13.15
N SER A 234 -4.49 11.11 13.62
CA SER A 234 -4.55 11.47 15.03
C SER A 234 -5.05 10.32 15.90
N ARG A 235 -6.15 9.66 15.51
CA ARG A 235 -6.70 8.51 16.24
C ARG A 235 -5.74 7.33 16.30
N VAL A 236 -5.00 7.08 15.21
CA VAL A 236 -3.96 6.05 15.17
C VAL A 236 -2.82 6.36 16.16
N MET A 237 -2.40 7.63 16.25
CA MET A 237 -1.36 8.06 17.19
C MET A 237 -1.83 7.99 18.64
N ASP A 238 -3.05 8.45 18.93
CA ASP A 238 -3.64 8.39 20.28
C ASP A 238 -3.75 6.94 20.77
N CYS A 239 -4.19 6.03 19.90
CA CYS A 239 -4.26 4.61 20.20
C CYS A 239 -2.87 4.01 20.50
N ALA A 240 -1.84 4.34 19.72
CA ALA A 240 -0.48 3.87 19.98
C ALA A 240 0.06 4.37 21.33
N MET A 241 -0.21 5.62 21.68
CA MET A 241 0.20 6.21 22.96
C MET A 241 -0.54 5.59 24.15
N ALA A 242 -1.85 5.31 24.02
CA ALA A 242 -2.64 4.64 25.04
C ALA A 242 -2.14 3.21 25.31
N GLN A 243 -1.77 2.47 24.25
CA GLN A 243 -1.20 1.12 24.34
C GLN A 243 0.14 1.10 25.08
N MET A 244 1.04 2.07 24.79
CA MET A 244 2.32 2.19 25.50
C MET A 244 2.14 2.49 27.00
N ARG A 245 1.09 3.22 27.37
CA ARG A 245 0.81 3.61 28.75
C ARG A 245 -0.02 2.59 29.53
N TYR A 246 -0.44 1.47 28.92
CA TYR A 246 -1.40 0.51 29.50
C TYR A 246 -2.64 1.20 30.10
N SER A 247 -3.03 2.34 29.54
CA SER A 247 -3.97 3.28 30.15
C SER A 247 -5.23 3.39 29.29
N GLY A 248 -6.29 2.68 29.67
CA GLY A 248 -7.64 2.88 29.17
C GLY A 248 -8.32 1.63 28.59
N PRO A 249 -9.66 1.53 28.66
CA PRO A 249 -10.39 0.49 27.94
C PRO A 249 -10.25 0.76 26.44
N GLU A 250 -9.61 -0.15 25.71
CA GLU A 250 -9.63 -0.10 24.25
C GLU A 250 -11.07 -0.30 23.79
N GLN A 251 -11.65 0.70 23.13
CA GLN A 251 -12.91 0.51 22.41
C GLN A 251 -12.65 -0.45 21.24
N PHE A 252 -13.58 -1.37 21.03
CA PHE A 252 -13.59 -2.28 19.88
C PHE A 252 -14.87 -2.10 19.08
N TRP A 253 -14.82 -2.45 17.79
CA TRP A 253 -15.97 -2.47 16.90
C TRP A 253 -16.08 -3.84 16.26
N GLY A 254 -17.29 -4.35 16.11
CA GLY A 254 -17.54 -5.62 15.46
C GLY A 254 -18.57 -5.50 14.36
N LEU A 255 -18.68 -6.56 13.55
CA LEU A 255 -19.80 -6.71 12.62
C LEU A 255 -21.07 -7.00 13.41
N GLY A 256 -22.19 -6.39 12.99
CA GLY A 256 -23.51 -6.72 13.52
C GLY A 256 -23.88 -8.18 13.28
N SER A 257 -24.96 -8.63 13.92
CA SER A 257 -25.46 -10.00 13.79
C SER A 257 -25.63 -10.41 12.33
N GLY A 258 -25.21 -11.64 12.01
CA GLY A 258 -25.40 -12.21 10.68
C GLY A 258 -26.87 -12.50 10.38
N PRO A 259 -27.18 -12.97 9.15
CA PRO A 259 -28.52 -13.43 8.78
C PRO A 259 -29.05 -14.56 9.68
N ASP A 260 -28.14 -15.31 10.31
CA ASP A 260 -28.39 -16.37 11.28
C ASP A 260 -28.61 -15.87 12.73
N GLY A 261 -28.62 -14.54 12.92
CA GLY A 261 -28.80 -13.89 14.23
C GLY A 261 -27.58 -13.99 15.16
N ARG A 262 -26.50 -14.65 14.74
CA ARG A 262 -25.30 -14.84 15.58
C ARG A 262 -24.42 -13.60 15.54
N GLU A 263 -23.94 -13.19 16.70
CA GLU A 263 -22.91 -12.15 16.79
C GLU A 263 -21.61 -12.65 16.16
N SER A 264 -20.96 -11.77 15.40
CA SER A 264 -19.64 -12.05 14.85
C SER A 264 -18.60 -12.10 15.98
N ALA A 265 -17.65 -13.05 15.92
CA ALA A 265 -16.45 -13.02 16.75
C ALA A 265 -15.35 -12.11 16.19
N TRP A 266 -15.61 -11.49 15.03
CA TRP A 266 -14.68 -10.56 14.39
C TRP A 266 -14.76 -9.18 15.04
N ASP A 267 -13.63 -8.66 15.49
CA ASP A 267 -13.50 -7.37 16.16
C ASP A 267 -12.29 -6.58 15.62
N VAL A 268 -12.40 -5.25 15.61
CA VAL A 268 -11.32 -4.33 15.28
C VAL A 268 -11.14 -3.29 16.37
N CYS A 269 -9.89 -2.90 16.62
CA CYS A 269 -9.55 -1.82 17.53
C CYS A 269 -9.71 -0.45 16.86
N GLU A 270 -9.62 0.61 17.67
CA GLU A 270 -9.81 2.01 17.28
C GLU A 270 -8.94 2.41 16.09
N LYS A 271 -7.65 2.04 16.17
CA LYS A 271 -6.68 2.25 15.10
C LYS A 271 -7.12 1.65 13.77
N CYS A 272 -7.63 0.42 13.76
CA CYS A 272 -8.06 -0.24 12.54
C CYS A 272 -9.40 0.28 12.03
N TYR A 273 -10.34 0.57 12.95
CA TYR A 273 -11.62 1.21 12.62
C TYR A 273 -11.40 2.53 11.88
N ALA A 274 -10.64 3.45 12.49
CA ALA A 274 -10.40 4.79 11.95
C ALA A 274 -9.64 4.76 10.62
N SER A 275 -8.61 3.93 10.51
CA SER A 275 -7.71 3.95 9.35
C SER A 275 -8.12 3.05 8.19
N LEU A 276 -8.96 2.04 8.41
CA LEU A 276 -9.31 1.06 7.38
C LEU A 276 -10.80 1.04 7.01
N PHE A 277 -11.70 1.46 7.88
CA PHE A 277 -13.14 1.37 7.64
C PHE A 277 -13.78 2.74 7.45
N GLU A 278 -13.56 3.66 8.40
CA GLU A 278 -14.15 5.00 8.37
C GLU A 278 -13.74 5.80 7.12
N VAL A 279 -12.48 5.68 6.70
CA VAL A 279 -11.99 6.40 5.50
C VAL A 279 -12.76 6.05 4.22
N TYR A 280 -13.22 4.80 4.11
CA TYR A 280 -14.06 4.30 3.02
C TYR A 280 -15.56 4.44 3.29
N GLY A 281 -15.97 4.95 4.47
CA GLY A 281 -17.36 5.06 4.87
C GLY A 281 -18.03 3.73 5.23
N PHE A 282 -17.23 2.71 5.56
CA PHE A 282 -17.68 1.38 5.98
C PHE A 282 -17.91 1.25 7.48
N ASP A 283 -17.54 2.27 8.24
CA ASP A 283 -17.83 2.42 9.66
C ASP A 283 -19.33 2.24 9.99
N ARG A 284 -20.23 2.64 9.09
CA ARG A 284 -21.69 2.47 9.24
C ARG A 284 -22.14 1.02 9.43
N PHE A 285 -21.32 0.05 9.04
CA PHE A 285 -21.60 -1.38 9.17
C PHE A 285 -20.96 -2.01 10.42
N LEU A 286 -20.25 -1.20 11.21
CA LEU A 286 -19.56 -1.61 12.42
C LEU A 286 -20.26 -1.04 13.64
N HIS A 287 -20.41 -1.86 14.67
CA HIS A 287 -21.05 -1.47 15.92
C HIS A 287 -20.04 -1.46 17.06
N PRO A 288 -20.11 -0.47 17.97
CA PRO A 288 -19.26 -0.44 19.14
C PRO A 288 -19.54 -1.66 20.02
N ARG A 289 -18.48 -2.31 20.48
CA ARG A 289 -18.57 -3.39 21.46
C ARG A 289 -18.68 -2.84 22.87
N PRO A 290 -19.43 -3.51 23.76
CA PRO A 290 -19.39 -3.18 25.16
C PRO A 290 -17.97 -3.37 25.71
N PRO A 291 -17.57 -2.58 26.73
CA PRO A 291 -16.29 -2.74 27.41
C PRO A 291 -16.11 -4.19 27.89
N SER A 292 -14.87 -4.70 27.81
CA SER A 292 -14.57 -6.05 28.28
C SER A 292 -14.76 -6.13 29.80
N ALA A 293 -15.63 -7.02 30.27
CA ALA A 293 -15.96 -7.15 31.70
C ALA A 293 -14.79 -7.68 32.57
N SER A 294 -13.76 -8.28 31.95
CA SER A 294 -12.57 -8.77 32.66
C SER A 294 -11.33 -8.85 31.75
N GLN A 295 -10.13 -8.94 32.36
CA GLN A 295 -8.88 -9.21 31.63
C GLN A 295 -8.87 -10.60 30.95
N ARG A 296 -9.67 -11.57 31.41
CA ARG A 296 -9.81 -12.90 30.81
C ARG A 296 -10.65 -12.92 29.52
N THR A 297 -11.37 -11.84 29.24
CA THR A 297 -12.19 -11.66 28.04
C THR A 297 -11.60 -10.60 27.10
N ARG A 298 -10.26 -10.42 27.12
CA ARG A 298 -9.60 -9.39 26.32
C ARG A 298 -9.85 -9.65 24.83
N ARG A 299 -10.52 -8.72 24.17
CA ARG A 299 -10.76 -8.77 22.73
C ARG A 299 -9.44 -8.62 21.98
N HIS A 300 -9.36 -9.28 20.83
CA HIS A 300 -8.23 -9.17 19.92
C HIS A 300 -8.69 -8.51 18.63
N CYS A 301 -7.86 -7.62 18.09
CA CYS A 301 -8.15 -7.00 16.82
C CYS A 301 -7.73 -7.93 15.67
N ASP A 302 -8.67 -8.27 14.80
CA ASP A 302 -8.44 -9.12 13.63
C ASP A 302 -7.66 -8.44 12.50
N MET A 303 -7.40 -7.14 12.63
CA MET A 303 -6.70 -6.31 11.65
C MET A 303 -5.34 -5.80 12.12
N CYS A 304 -4.97 -6.06 13.39
CA CYS A 304 -3.69 -5.65 13.96
C CYS A 304 -2.50 -6.36 13.29
N PRO A 305 -1.27 -5.80 13.37
CA PRO A 305 -0.08 -6.52 12.89
C PRO A 305 0.03 -7.87 13.62
N GLY A 306 0.28 -8.94 12.86
CA GLY A 306 0.35 -10.31 13.38
C GLY A 306 -0.99 -11.04 13.51
N ALA A 307 -2.13 -10.38 13.26
CA ALA A 307 -3.43 -11.07 13.26
C ALA A 307 -3.50 -12.14 12.15
N PRO A 308 -4.03 -13.34 12.44
CA PRO A 308 -4.17 -14.39 11.43
C PRO A 308 -5.01 -13.92 10.25
N ARG A 309 -4.54 -14.18 9.02
CA ARG A 309 -5.24 -13.86 7.76
C ARG A 309 -5.42 -12.36 7.47
N LYS A 310 -4.65 -11.48 8.13
CA LYS A 310 -4.70 -10.03 7.89
C LYS A 310 -4.57 -9.66 6.41
N SER A 311 -3.63 -10.26 5.68
CA SER A 311 -3.40 -9.97 4.26
C SER A 311 -4.63 -10.27 3.40
N GLU A 312 -5.26 -11.43 3.60
CA GLU A 312 -6.52 -11.80 2.95
C GLU A 312 -7.65 -10.82 3.32
N MET A 313 -7.75 -10.47 4.60
CA MET A 313 -8.76 -9.54 5.11
C MET A 313 -8.62 -8.15 4.48
N LEU A 314 -7.39 -7.64 4.36
CA LEU A 314 -7.10 -6.38 3.67
C LEU A 314 -7.43 -6.45 2.17
N ALA A 315 -7.12 -7.57 1.50
CA ALA A 315 -7.45 -7.76 0.10
C ALA A 315 -8.98 -7.73 -0.13
N ARG A 316 -9.75 -8.43 0.72
CA ARG A 316 -11.23 -8.42 0.65
C ARG A 316 -11.83 -7.06 0.98
N LEU A 317 -11.25 -6.34 1.94
CA LEU A 317 -11.69 -4.98 2.26
C LEU A 317 -11.47 -4.04 1.08
N GLN A 318 -10.32 -4.17 0.41
CA GLN A 318 -10.01 -3.40 -0.79
C GLN A 318 -10.96 -3.74 -1.96
N GLU A 319 -11.27 -5.02 -2.18
CA GLU A 319 -12.30 -5.42 -3.17
C GLU A 319 -13.66 -4.79 -2.86
N ALA A 320 -14.10 -4.81 -1.60
CA ALA A 320 -15.34 -4.19 -1.18
C ALA A 320 -15.33 -2.67 -1.40
N ALA A 321 -14.21 -2.00 -1.11
CA ALA A 321 -14.03 -0.56 -1.35
C ALA A 321 -14.20 -0.21 -2.83
N TYR A 322 -13.58 -0.98 -3.73
CA TYR A 322 -13.72 -0.76 -5.17
C TYR A 322 -15.12 -1.08 -5.69
N ALA A 323 -15.74 -2.14 -5.21
CA ALA A 323 -17.09 -2.54 -5.62
C ALA A 323 -18.20 -1.70 -4.97
N GLY A 324 -17.87 -0.81 -4.01
CA GLY A 324 -18.84 -0.09 -3.20
C GLY A 324 -19.77 -1.00 -2.37
N THR A 325 -19.39 -2.27 -2.18
CA THR A 325 -20.28 -3.33 -1.66
C THR A 325 -19.64 -4.02 -0.45
N PHE A 326 -20.03 -3.60 0.75
CA PHE A 326 -19.43 -4.11 2.00
C PHE A 326 -19.85 -5.54 2.36
N SER A 327 -20.99 -6.02 1.84
CA SER A 327 -21.53 -7.35 2.17
C SER A 327 -20.52 -8.47 1.89
N HIS A 328 -19.83 -8.42 0.75
CA HIS A 328 -18.80 -9.39 0.37
C HIS A 328 -17.68 -9.52 1.41
N PHE A 329 -17.22 -8.38 1.94
CA PHE A 329 -16.23 -8.38 3.02
C PHE A 329 -16.82 -8.95 4.31
N SER A 330 -18.00 -8.45 4.73
CA SER A 330 -18.60 -8.81 6.02
C SER A 330 -18.93 -10.30 6.15
N GLU A 331 -19.45 -10.91 5.08
CA GLU A 331 -19.76 -12.35 5.05
C GLU A 331 -18.50 -13.20 5.11
N TRP A 332 -17.47 -12.80 4.36
CA TRP A 332 -16.19 -13.49 4.36
C TRP A 332 -15.53 -13.40 5.75
N ALA A 333 -15.51 -12.21 6.36
CA ALA A 333 -14.93 -11.98 7.67
C ALA A 333 -15.60 -12.83 8.76
N ARG A 334 -16.95 -12.94 8.76
CA ARG A 334 -17.70 -13.81 9.69
C ARG A 334 -17.31 -15.28 9.55
N ARG A 335 -17.23 -15.79 8.31
CA ARG A 335 -16.81 -17.19 8.07
C ARG A 335 -15.36 -17.43 8.49
N ALA A 336 -14.49 -16.45 8.25
CA ALA A 336 -13.06 -16.56 8.54
C ALA A 336 -12.73 -16.61 10.03
N THR A 337 -13.54 -15.98 10.88
CA THR A 337 -13.39 -16.02 12.34
C THR A 337 -14.10 -17.19 12.98
N ALA A 338 -15.25 -17.63 12.44
CA ALA A 338 -15.95 -18.84 12.90
C ALA A 338 -15.06 -20.09 12.83
N SER A 339 -14.20 -20.20 11.81
CA SER A 339 -13.25 -21.32 11.67
C SER A 339 -12.14 -21.34 12.73
N ARG A 340 -11.89 -20.23 13.45
CA ARG A 340 -10.91 -20.22 14.57
C ARG A 340 -11.42 -20.97 15.80
N HIS A 341 -12.74 -20.98 16.02
CA HIS A 341 -13.32 -21.65 17.19
C HIS A 341 -13.35 -23.18 17.09
N TYR A 342 -13.21 -23.74 15.89
CA TYR A 342 -13.14 -25.20 15.69
C TYR A 342 -11.70 -25.77 15.71
N GLY A 343 -10.66 -24.92 15.82
CA GLY A 343 -9.25 -25.32 15.77
C GLY A 343 -8.54 -25.45 17.13
N HIS A 344 -9.15 -25.04 18.23
CA HIS A 344 -8.58 -25.21 19.58
C HIS A 344 -9.03 -26.55 20.20
N GLY A 345 -8.69 -27.66 19.53
CA GLY A 345 -8.58 -28.95 20.19
C GLY A 345 -7.29 -28.98 21.01
N ARG A 346 -7.42 -29.23 22.32
CA ARG A 346 -6.36 -29.46 23.32
C ARG A 346 -4.95 -29.71 22.76
N LEU A 347 -4.06 -28.74 22.96
CA LEU A 347 -2.66 -29.06 23.21
C LEU A 347 -2.53 -29.20 24.74
N GLU A 348 -2.76 -30.41 25.23
CA GLU A 348 -2.38 -30.78 26.60
C GLU A 348 -0.86 -30.78 26.68
N TYR A 349 -0.34 -29.91 27.54
CA TYR A 349 1.08 -29.85 27.87
C TYR A 349 1.41 -31.03 28.80
N SER A 350 2.06 -32.06 28.25
CA SER A 350 2.63 -33.15 29.05
C SER A 350 4.00 -32.70 29.60
N PRO A 351 4.22 -32.65 30.92
CA PRO A 351 5.54 -32.35 31.47
C PRO A 351 6.45 -33.55 31.24
N ALA A 352 7.57 -33.34 30.54
CA ALA A 352 8.59 -34.36 30.33
C ALA A 352 9.26 -34.74 31.66
N GLU A 353 9.27 -36.04 31.94
CA GLU A 353 9.99 -36.68 33.04
C GLU A 353 11.49 -36.38 32.98
N GLY A 354 12.07 -36.09 34.14
CA GLY A 354 13.50 -35.93 34.31
C GLY A 354 14.26 -37.23 34.09
N ARG A 355 15.39 -37.13 33.37
CA ARG A 355 16.50 -38.07 33.53
C ARG A 355 17.65 -37.38 34.24
N ARG A 356 17.83 -37.78 35.50
CA ARG A 356 19.16 -37.81 36.14
C ARG A 356 19.97 -38.92 35.50
N GLY A 357 21.27 -38.70 35.37
CA GLY A 357 22.23 -39.73 35.01
C GLY A 357 23.62 -39.13 34.98
N THR A 358 24.24 -39.15 36.16
CA THR A 358 25.68 -39.29 36.47
C THR A 358 26.70 -39.07 35.37
#